data_AF-A0A1N7JPG2-F1
#
_entry.id   AF-A0A1N7JPG2-F1
#
_cell.length_a   1.000
_cell.length_b   1.000
_cell.length_c   1.000
_cell.angle_alpha   90.00
_cell.angle_beta   90.00
_cell.angle_gamma   90.00
#
_symmetry.space_group_name_H-M   'P 1'
#
loop_
_entity.id
_entity.type
_entity.pdbx_description
1 polymer ?
#
loop_
_entity_poly.entity_id
_entity_poly.type
_entity_poly.pdbx_seq_one_letter_code
_entity_poly.pdbx_strand_id
1 'polypeptide(L)' 'MYIAFHVSKAMNPHEFFPAIQDILKAAGGRPHWGKMHTLGREDFAEMYPRFDEFCTLREQMDPTRKFGSEHLTQLFG' A
#
# COMPACT_ATOMS: atom_id res chain seq x y z
N MET A 1 5.83 -16.13 -3.40
CA MET A 1 5.67 -16.53 -1.99
C MET A 1 4.74 -15.54 -1.32
N TYR A 2 3.82 -15.99 -0.47
CA TYR A 2 2.93 -15.14 0.31
C TYR A 2 3.22 -15.34 1.80
N ILE A 3 3.46 -14.25 2.52
CA ILE A 3 3.76 -14.27 3.96
C ILE A 3 2.70 -13.41 4.65
N ALA A 4 2.04 -13.96 5.66
CA ALA A 4 1.03 -13.26 6.44
C ALA A 4 1.31 -13.40 7.94
N PHE A 5 1.21 -12.28 8.64
CA PHE A 5 1.35 -12.19 10.08
C PHE A 5 -0.02 -11.97 10.71
N HIS A 6 -0.29 -12.67 11.79
CA HIS A 6 -1.52 -12.53 12.57
C HIS A 6 -1.13 -12.25 14.01
N VAL A 7 -1.81 -11.28 14.62
CA VAL A 7 -1.70 -10.99 16.05
C VAL A 7 -3.06 -11.08 16.69
N SER A 8 -3.06 -11.32 18.01
CA SER A 8 -4.29 -11.33 18.77
C SER A 8 -4.96 -9.95 18.74
N LYS A 9 -6.29 -9.92 18.84
CA LYS A 9 -7.07 -8.68 18.90
C LYS A 9 -6.67 -7.76 20.06
N ALA A 10 -6.09 -8.30 21.13
CA ALA A 10 -5.67 -7.55 22.31
C ALA A 10 -4.37 -6.75 22.09
N MET A 11 -3.62 -7.03 21.01
CA MET A 11 -2.38 -6.33 20.70
C MET A 11 -2.62 -5.18 19.75
N ASN A 12 -1.84 -4.11 19.91
CA ASN A 12 -1.82 -3.01 18.95
C ASN A 12 -1.01 -3.41 17.71
N PRO A 13 -1.63 -3.56 16.52
CA PRO A 13 -0.91 -3.95 15.31
C PRO A 13 0.16 -2.95 14.88
N HIS A 14 0.00 -1.68 15.22
CA HIS A 14 0.90 -0.61 14.79
C HIS A 14 2.27 -0.64 15.50
N GLU A 15 2.42 -1.40 16.59
CA GLU A 15 3.68 -1.48 17.34
C GLU A 15 4.72 -2.41 16.70
N PHE A 16 4.30 -3.43 15.95
CA PHE A 16 5.23 -4.42 15.37
C PHE A 16 5.20 -4.46 13.84
N PHE A 17 4.09 -4.08 13.21
CA PHE A 17 3.92 -4.22 11.77
C PHE A 17 4.93 -3.37 10.95
N PRO A 18 5.30 -2.13 11.36
CA PRO A 18 6.29 -1.35 10.64
C PRO A 18 7.65 -2.05 10.53
N ALA A 19 8.15 -2.65 11.62
CA ALA A 19 9.44 -3.33 11.62
C ALA A 19 9.46 -4.55 10.67
N ILE A 20 8.36 -5.29 10.61
CA ILE A 20 8.22 -6.42 9.66
C ILE A 20 8.16 -5.89 8.22
N GLN A 21 7.43 -4.79 8.00
CA GLN A 21 7.29 -4.19 6.68
C GLN A 21 8.63 -3.77 6.10
N ASP A 22 9.53 -3.17 6.90
CA ASP A 22 10.85 -2.74 6.45
C ASP A 22 11.70 -3.92 5.97
N ILE A 23 11.68 -5.04 6.72
CA ILE A 23 12.37 -6.28 6.34
C ILE A 23 11.82 -6.83 5.02
N LEU A 24 10.50 -6.86 4.88
CA LEU A 24 9.86 -7.35 3.65
C LEU A 24 10.13 -6.43 2.47
N LYS A 25 10.10 -5.11 2.65
CA LYS A 25 10.42 -4.12 1.61
C LYS A 25 11.86 -4.30 1.13
N ALA A 26 12.81 -4.44 2.06
CA ALA A 26 14.22 -4.68 1.73
C ALA A 26 14.44 -5.97 0.93
N ALA A 27 13.57 -6.98 1.13
CA ALA A 27 13.58 -8.23 0.36
C ALA A 27 12.80 -8.14 -0.98
N GLY A 28 12.37 -6.95 -1.42
CA GLY A 28 11.57 -6.76 -2.63
C GLY A 28 10.10 -7.15 -2.48
N GLY A 29 9.62 -7.29 -1.25
CA GLY A 29 8.24 -7.58 -0.92
C GLY A 29 7.29 -6.43 -1.25
N ARG A 30 6.03 -6.77 -1.49
CA ARG A 30 4.94 -5.83 -1.79
C ARG A 30 3.79 -6.06 -0.81
N PRO A 31 3.08 -5.00 -0.39
CA PRO A 31 1.95 -5.16 0.52
C PRO A 31 0.80 -5.89 -0.17
N HIS A 32 -0.04 -6.55 0.62
CA HIS A 32 -1.35 -6.96 0.16
C HIS A 32 -2.30 -5.76 0.24
N TRP A 33 -2.85 -5.30 -0.89
CA TRP A 33 -3.71 -4.11 -0.98
C TRP A 33 -4.87 -4.06 0.02
N GLY A 34 -5.45 -5.23 0.36
CA GLY A 34 -6.54 -5.33 1.34
C GLY A 34 -6.11 -5.51 2.81
N LYS A 35 -4.84 -5.24 3.15
CA LYS A 35 -4.29 -5.40 4.52
C LYS A 35 -3.58 -4.13 4.97
N MET A 36 -3.36 -4.01 6.27
CA MET A 36 -2.65 -2.87 6.86
C MET A 36 -1.23 -2.76 6.27
N HIS A 37 -0.82 -1.54 5.97
CA HIS A 37 0.55 -1.15 5.65
C HIS A 37 0.72 0.35 5.90
N THR A 38 1.96 0.81 6.07
CA THR A 38 2.29 2.23 6.24
C THR A 38 2.88 2.86 4.97
N LEU A 39 2.98 2.09 3.89
CA LEU A 39 3.54 2.51 2.61
C LEU A 39 2.70 3.61 1.95
N GLY A 40 3.37 4.58 1.34
CA GLY A 40 2.77 5.70 0.62
C GLY A 40 3.10 5.70 -0.87
N ARG A 41 2.68 6.76 -1.57
CA ARG A 41 2.83 6.89 -3.03
C ARG A 41 4.25 6.57 -3.53
N GLU A 42 5.27 7.14 -2.89
CA GLU A 42 6.68 6.98 -3.29
C GLU A 42 7.12 5.52 -3.22
N ASP A 43 6.72 4.78 -2.18
CA ASP A 43 6.99 3.35 -2.05
C ASP A 43 6.37 2.57 -3.20
N PHE A 44 5.11 2.89 -3.56
CA PHE A 44 4.44 2.20 -4.66
C PHE A 44 5.03 2.57 -6.03
N ALA A 45 5.48 3.81 -6.23
CA ALA A 45 6.19 4.21 -7.44
C ALA A 45 7.51 3.44 -7.61
N GLU A 46 8.23 3.20 -6.52
CA GLU A 46 9.44 2.37 -6.51
C GLU A 46 9.11 0.88 -6.78
N MET A 47 8.07 0.34 -6.13
CA MET A 47 7.69 -1.07 -6.23
C MET A 47 7.09 -1.45 -7.58
N TYR A 48 6.39 -0.53 -8.25
CA TYR A 48 5.62 -0.78 -9.47
C TYR A 48 6.07 0.16 -10.60
N PRO A 49 6.88 -0.30 -11.57
CA PRO A 49 7.46 0.56 -12.61
C PRO A 49 6.46 1.36 -13.47
N ARG A 50 5.20 0.92 -13.51
CA ARG A 50 4.11 1.56 -14.28
C ARG A 50 3.08 2.25 -13.37
N PHE A 51 3.49 2.58 -12.15
CA PHE A 51 2.60 3.16 -11.14
C PHE A 51 2.01 4.51 -11.59
N ASP A 52 2.85 5.40 -12.13
CA ASP A 52 2.37 6.71 -12.58
C ASP A 52 1.50 6.60 -13.84
N GLU A 53 1.80 5.68 -14.76
CA GLU A 53 0.90 5.38 -15.90
C GLU A 53 -0.50 4.98 -15.41
N PHE A 54 -0.57 4.14 -14.38
CA PHE A 54 -1.83 3.74 -13.77
C PHE A 54 -2.54 4.91 -13.11
N CYS A 55 -1.81 5.78 -12.39
CA CYS A 55 -2.38 6.97 -11.76
C CYS A 55 -2.99 7.91 -12.81
N THR A 56 -2.28 8.16 -13.91
CA THR A 56 -2.79 8.96 -15.04
C THR A 56 -4.05 8.33 -15.66
N LEU A 57 -4.05 7.02 -15.91
CA LEU A 57 -5.23 6.34 -16.44
C LEU A 57 -6.43 6.48 -15.50
N ARG A 58 -6.21 6.37 -14.20
CA ARG A 58 -7.27 6.50 -13.20
C ARG A 58 -7.87 7.92 -13.19
N GLU A 59 -7.05 8.95 -13.32
CA GLU A 59 -7.53 10.33 -13.44
C GLU A 59 -8.38 10.55 -14.70
N GLN A 60 -8.03 9.89 -15.80
CA GLN A 60 -8.82 9.94 -17.04
C GLN A 60 -10.16 9.21 -16.92
N MET A 61 -10.17 8.06 -16.24
CA MET A 61 -11.36 7.20 -16.14
C MET A 61 -12.34 7.63 -15.04
N ASP A 62 -11.85 8.24 -13.96
CA ASP A 62 -12.65 8.70 -12.82
C ASP A 62 -12.21 10.10 -12.37
N PRO A 63 -12.43 11.14 -13.21
CA PRO A 63 -11.98 12.51 -12.94
C PRO A 63 -12.62 13.12 -11.68
N THR A 64 -13.77 12.59 -11.26
CA THR A 64 -14.46 13.04 -10.04
C THR A 64 -14.19 12.15 -8.83
N ARG A 65 -13.29 11.16 -8.94
CA ARG A 65 -12.89 10.23 -7.88
C ARG A 65 -14.06 9.52 -7.18
N LYS A 66 -15.07 9.08 -7.93
CA LYS A 66 -16.23 8.34 -7.40
C LYS A 66 -15.83 7.02 -6.73
N PHE A 67 -14.75 6.40 -7.20
CA PHE A 67 -14.22 5.15 -6.64
C PHE A 67 -13.05 5.38 -5.67
N GLY A 68 -12.89 6.61 -5.16
CA GLY A 68 -11.85 6.98 -4.21
C GLY A 68 -12.19 6.66 -2.76
N SER A 69 -11.14 6.63 -1.93
CA SER A 69 -11.23 6.70 -0.47
C SER A 69 -10.05 7.54 0.05
N GLU A 70 -10.04 7.88 1.34
CA GLU A 70 -8.89 8.58 1.95
C GLU A 70 -7.58 7.78 1.74
N HIS A 71 -7.63 6.47 1.98
CA HIS A 71 -6.50 5.58 1.75
C HIS A 71 -6.03 5.60 0.28
N LEU A 72 -6.95 5.50 -0.68
CA LEU A 72 -6.58 5.52 -2.11
C LEU A 72 -6.06 6.89 -2.57
N THR A 73 -6.48 7.98 -1.91
CA THR A 73 -5.96 9.32 -2.17
C THR A 73 -4.51 9.42 -1.69
N GLN A 74 -4.19 8.88 -0.52
CA GLN A 74 -2.80 8.86 -0.01
C GLN A 74 -1.85 8.08 -0.92
N LEU A 75 -2.32 6.97 -1.52
CA LEU A 75 -1.49 6.15 -2.38
C LEU A 75 -1.31 6.75 -3.78
N PHE A 76 -2.39 7.20 -4.38
CA PHE A 76 -2.40 7.47 -5.81
C PHE A 76 -2.53 8.96 -6.18
N GLY A 77 -2.65 9.85 -5.18
CA GLY A 77 -2.93 11.27 -5.39
C GLY A 77 -4.42 11.59 -5.47
#